data_AF-A0A352MY75-F1
#
_entry.id   AF-A0A352MY75-F1
#
_cell.length_a   1.000
_cell.length_b   1.000
_cell.length_c   1.000
_cell.angle_alpha   90.00
_cell.angle_beta   90.00
_cell.angle_gamma   90.00
#
_symmetry.space_group_name_H-M   'P 1'
#
loop_
_entity.id
_entity.type
_entity.pdbx_description
1 polymer ?
#
loop_
_entity_poly.entity_id
_entity_poly.type
_entity_poly.pdbx_seq_one_letter_code
_entity_poly.pdbx_strand_id
1 'polypeptide(L)'
;MKKLFNLVEVTLAIAVVGIGIAGVMSLFPVGFQASRDAIGDNYASCAAEQFISFFSRKCNDPTDLGSGKDFWETYISWDNGTASNFADDVAGSILTTIPTAADETAITFSTTAVEGNIYPDSNASPNPQLYRIKAGSSLVIDFHATVRIWRSQLNGLWIFEDNMDIPHAIATRINIEISWPVEKPYASREKRYYTAELFRQAE
;
A
#
# COMPACT_ATOMS: atom_id res chain seq x y z
N MET A 1 -43.47 -38.22 36.27
CA MET A 1 -43.23 -39.19 35.18
C MET A 1 -42.14 -38.63 34.28
N LYS A 2 -40.97 -39.27 34.17
CA LYS A 2 -39.94 -38.86 33.20
C LYS A 2 -40.34 -39.41 31.84
N LYS A 3 -40.64 -38.54 30.87
CA LYS A 3 -40.83 -38.96 29.47
C LYS A 3 -39.44 -39.21 28.87
N LEU A 4 -39.20 -40.44 28.41
CA LEU A 4 -38.00 -40.81 27.67
C LEU A 4 -38.28 -40.57 26.18
N PHE A 5 -37.32 -39.98 25.47
CA PHE A 5 -37.45 -39.68 24.04
C PHE A 5 -37.41 -40.96 23.21
N ASN A 6 -38.23 -41.03 22.16
CA ASN A 6 -38.20 -42.15 21.22
C ASN A 6 -36.99 -42.00 20.28
N LEU A 7 -36.41 -43.12 19.85
CA LEU A 7 -35.25 -43.17 18.96
C LEU A 7 -35.51 -42.40 17.66
N VAL A 8 -36.72 -42.49 17.10
CA VAL A 8 -37.13 -41.72 15.90
C VAL A 8 -37.05 -40.21 16.12
N GLU A 9 -37.48 -39.74 17.29
CA GLU A 9 -37.49 -38.31 17.64
C GLU A 9 -36.06 -37.76 17.78
N VAL A 10 -35.16 -38.57 18.37
CA VAL A 10 -33.74 -38.25 18.47
C VAL A 10 -33.06 -38.27 17.09
N THR A 11 -33.36 -39.26 16.24
CA THR A 11 -32.80 -39.34 14.89
C THR A 11 -33.25 -38.17 14.01
N LEU A 12 -34.53 -37.79 14.09
CA LEU A 12 -35.07 -36.68 13.31
C LEU A 12 -34.52 -35.33 13.81
N ALA A 13 -34.31 -35.18 15.12
CA ALA A 13 -33.63 -34.01 15.68
C ALA A 13 -32.18 -33.89 15.19
N ILE A 14 -31.41 -34.98 15.19
CA ILE A 14 -30.02 -34.98 14.69
C ILE A 14 -29.97 -34.67 13.18
N ALA A 15 -30.92 -35.18 12.39
CA ALA A 15 -31.00 -34.90 10.96
C ALA A 15 -31.21 -33.41 10.68
N VAL A 16 -32.14 -32.76 11.40
CA VAL A 16 -32.40 -31.32 11.26
C VAL A 16 -31.20 -30.49 11.71
N VAL A 17 -30.55 -30.86 12.83
CA VAL A 17 -29.32 -30.19 13.30
C VAL A 17 -28.19 -30.33 12.28
N GLY A 18 -28.03 -31.50 11.65
CA GLY A 18 -27.01 -31.72 10.62
C GLY A 18 -27.20 -30.81 9.40
N ILE A 19 -28.42 -30.67 8.91
CA ILE A 19 -28.76 -29.75 7.81
C ILE A 19 -28.52 -28.29 8.23
N GLY A 20 -28.92 -27.94 9.46
CA GLY A 20 -28.69 -26.61 10.02
C GLY A 20 -27.21 -26.25 10.08
N ILE A 21 -26.37 -27.12 10.63
CA ILE A 21 -24.92 -26.89 10.74
C ILE A 21 -24.28 -26.79 9.36
N ALA A 22 -24.66 -27.66 8.40
CA ALA A 22 -24.14 -27.58 7.02
C ALA A 22 -24.48 -26.22 6.38
N GLY A 23 -25.69 -25.70 6.61
CA GLY A 23 -26.11 -24.37 6.17
C GLY A 23 -25.24 -23.26 6.76
N VAL A 24 -25.07 -23.22 8.09
CA VAL A 24 -24.27 -22.15 8.73
C VAL A 24 -22.78 -22.26 8.36
N MET A 25 -22.23 -23.48 8.28
CA MET A 25 -20.84 -23.72 7.87
C MET A 25 -20.53 -23.24 6.45
N SER A 26 -21.52 -23.19 5.56
CA SER A 26 -21.34 -22.59 4.23
C SER A 26 -21.15 -21.06 4.26
N LEU A 27 -21.72 -20.39 5.26
CA LEU A 27 -21.68 -18.92 5.39
C LEU A 27 -20.44 -18.43 6.15
N PHE A 28 -19.90 -19.26 7.05
CA PHE A 28 -18.73 -18.90 7.86
C PHE A 28 -17.53 -18.43 7.02
N PRO A 29 -17.08 -19.16 5.97
CA PRO A 29 -15.96 -18.73 5.15
C PRO A 29 -16.16 -17.37 4.50
N VAL A 30 -17.38 -17.10 4.00
CA VAL A 30 -17.73 -15.83 3.35
C VAL A 30 -17.73 -14.69 4.37
N GLY A 31 -18.30 -14.91 5.56
CA GLY A 31 -18.30 -13.93 6.64
C GLY A 31 -16.90 -13.58 7.15
N PHE A 32 -16.00 -14.56 7.22
CA PHE A 32 -14.60 -14.32 7.58
C PHE A 32 -13.83 -13.57 6.51
N GLN A 33 -14.05 -13.90 5.22
CA GLN A 33 -13.43 -13.15 4.11
C GLN A 33 -13.89 -11.70 4.13
N ALA A 34 -15.20 -11.45 4.21
CA ALA A 34 -15.75 -10.10 4.29
C ALA A 34 -15.21 -9.31 5.50
N SER A 35 -15.12 -9.94 6.67
CA SER A 35 -14.55 -9.31 7.88
C SER A 35 -13.08 -8.93 7.67
N ARG A 36 -12.26 -9.84 7.12
CA ARG A 36 -10.84 -9.58 6.86
C ARG A 36 -10.66 -8.46 5.83
N ASP A 37 -11.46 -8.47 4.78
CA ASP A 37 -11.35 -7.50 3.70
C ASP A 37 -11.80 -6.11 4.20
N ALA A 38 -12.83 -6.03 5.05
CA ALA A 38 -13.21 -4.79 5.73
C ALA A 38 -12.13 -4.25 6.68
N ILE A 39 -11.44 -5.13 7.42
CA ILE A 39 -10.28 -4.73 8.24
C ILE A 39 -9.17 -4.18 7.34
N GLY A 40 -8.88 -4.88 6.24
CA GLY A 40 -7.86 -4.48 5.28
C GLY A 40 -8.14 -3.12 4.65
N ASP A 41 -9.39 -2.85 4.27
CA ASP A 41 -9.79 -1.57 3.69
C ASP A 41 -9.60 -0.40 4.68
N ASN A 42 -9.94 -0.58 5.95
CA ASN A 42 -9.74 0.44 6.98
C ASN A 42 -8.24 0.73 7.22
N TYR A 43 -7.42 -0.31 7.37
CA TYR A 43 -5.98 -0.13 7.58
C TYR A 43 -5.27 0.40 6.34
N ALA A 44 -5.66 -0.03 5.14
CA ALA A 44 -5.10 0.46 3.89
C ALA A 44 -5.37 1.96 3.71
N SER A 45 -6.57 2.45 4.03
CA SER A 45 -6.86 3.88 3.94
C SER A 45 -6.02 4.71 4.92
N CYS A 46 -5.89 4.25 6.18
CA CYS A 46 -5.08 4.93 7.19
C CYS A 46 -3.59 4.94 6.82
N ALA A 47 -3.10 3.82 6.30
CA ALA A 47 -1.76 3.69 5.74
C ALA A 47 -1.50 4.66 4.59
N ALA A 48 -2.39 4.71 3.61
CA ALA A 48 -2.27 5.61 2.47
C ALA A 48 -2.18 7.07 2.93
N GLU A 49 -3.05 7.48 3.86
CA GLU A 49 -3.04 8.82 4.43
C GLU A 49 -1.72 9.15 5.13
N GLN A 50 -1.18 8.22 5.93
CA GLN A 50 0.12 8.38 6.58
C GLN A 50 1.24 8.58 5.56
N PHE A 51 1.25 7.79 4.48
CA PHE A 51 2.24 7.92 3.41
C PHE A 51 2.09 9.24 2.65
N ILE A 52 0.88 9.62 2.24
CA ILE A 52 0.63 10.87 1.52
C ILE A 52 1.04 12.06 2.38
N SER A 53 0.69 12.07 3.67
CA SER A 53 1.09 13.11 4.62
C SER A 53 2.61 13.16 4.80
N PHE A 54 3.27 12.01 4.94
CA PHE A 54 4.72 11.93 5.05
C PHE A 54 5.43 12.47 3.81
N PHE A 55 5.00 12.03 2.62
CA PHE A 55 5.55 12.50 1.35
C PHE A 55 5.28 13.98 1.12
N SER A 56 4.06 14.46 1.37
CA SER A 56 3.72 15.89 1.24
C SER A 56 4.60 16.76 2.14
N ARG A 57 4.82 16.33 3.38
CA ARG A 57 5.72 17.02 4.32
C ARG A 57 7.15 17.03 3.79
N LYS A 58 7.67 15.89 3.32
CA LYS A 58 9.03 15.78 2.79
C LYS A 58 9.24 16.54 1.48
N CYS A 59 8.23 16.58 0.62
CA CYS A 59 8.23 17.31 -0.64
C CYS A 59 8.26 18.83 -0.45
N ASN A 60 7.66 19.34 0.62
CA ASN A 60 7.63 20.77 0.96
C ASN A 60 8.70 21.16 1.98
N ASP A 61 9.60 20.26 2.36
CA ASP A 61 10.68 20.53 3.30
C ASP A 61 11.86 21.16 2.53
N PRO A 62 12.21 22.44 2.77
CA PRO A 62 13.31 23.11 2.09
C PRO A 62 14.69 22.69 2.61
N THR A 63 14.75 21.77 3.58
CA THR A 63 16.02 21.33 4.17
C THR A 63 16.90 20.64 3.12
N ASP A 64 18.08 21.21 2.88
CA ASP A 64 19.11 20.62 2.01
C ASP A 64 19.55 19.26 2.55
N LEU A 65 19.44 18.22 1.71
CA LEU A 65 19.86 16.85 2.04
C LEU A 65 21.36 16.62 1.85
N GLY A 66 22.13 17.69 1.68
CA GLY A 66 23.58 17.66 1.56
C GLY A 66 24.02 17.56 0.11
N SER A 67 23.61 18.51 -0.72
CA SER A 67 24.17 18.78 -2.06
C SER A 67 23.67 20.11 -2.65
N GLY A 68 23.12 21.02 -1.83
CA GLY A 68 22.39 22.20 -2.31
C GLY A 68 21.04 21.85 -2.95
N LYS A 69 20.46 20.68 -2.62
CA LYS A 69 19.23 20.17 -3.21
C LYS A 69 18.26 19.74 -2.13
N ASP A 70 17.00 20.10 -2.31
CA ASP A 70 15.92 19.65 -1.45
C ASP A 70 15.49 18.19 -1.80
N PHE A 71 14.55 17.66 -1.01
CA PHE A 71 13.99 16.33 -1.23
C PHE A 71 13.33 16.21 -2.61
N TRP A 72 12.63 17.26 -3.05
CA TRP A 72 11.94 17.29 -4.34
C TRP A 72 12.94 17.15 -5.49
N GLU A 73 14.01 17.92 -5.48
CA GLU A 73 15.07 17.92 -6.49
C GLU A 73 15.86 16.62 -6.51
N THR A 74 16.06 16.00 -5.35
CA THR A 74 16.83 14.76 -5.26
C THR A 74 16.03 13.53 -5.69
N TYR A 75 14.76 13.44 -5.28
CA TYR A 75 13.98 12.20 -5.40
C TYR A 75 12.83 12.27 -6.41
N ILE A 76 12.44 13.47 -6.86
CA ILE A 76 11.29 13.70 -7.75
C ILE A 76 11.72 14.36 -9.07
N SER A 77 12.44 15.48 -9.03
CA SER A 77 12.64 16.35 -10.20
C SER A 77 14.04 16.37 -10.81
N TRP A 78 14.97 15.52 -10.38
CA TRP A 78 16.33 15.53 -10.96
C TRP A 78 16.30 15.31 -12.48
N ASP A 79 16.58 16.38 -13.21
CA ASP A 79 16.87 16.44 -14.64
C ASP A 79 18.20 17.18 -14.78
N ASN A 80 19.29 16.42 -14.93
CA ASN A 80 20.63 16.98 -15.02
C ASN A 80 20.97 17.36 -16.47
N GLY A 81 20.14 18.20 -17.09
CA GLY A 81 20.43 18.91 -18.34
C GLY A 81 21.03 18.09 -19.48
N THR A 82 20.79 16.78 -19.50
CA THR A 82 21.36 15.83 -20.47
C THR A 82 20.29 14.79 -20.75
N ALA A 83 20.04 14.49 -22.02
CA ALA A 83 18.97 13.62 -22.51
C ALA A 83 19.02 12.14 -22.04
N SER A 84 19.80 11.81 -21.01
CA SER A 84 20.02 10.45 -20.51
C SER A 84 20.08 10.33 -18.98
N ASN A 85 19.72 11.35 -18.20
CA ASN A 85 19.74 11.25 -16.74
C ASN A 85 18.34 11.54 -16.18
N PHE A 86 17.49 10.53 -16.21
CA PHE A 86 16.21 10.61 -15.52
C PHE A 86 16.48 10.57 -14.01
N ALA A 87 15.59 11.11 -13.17
CA ALA A 87 15.67 10.85 -11.72
C ALA A 87 15.74 9.33 -11.42
N ASP A 88 15.30 8.47 -12.36
CA ASP A 88 15.45 7.00 -12.37
C ASP A 88 16.91 6.51 -12.19
N ASP A 89 17.90 7.30 -12.61
CA ASP A 89 19.32 6.92 -12.53
C ASP A 89 19.98 7.20 -11.17
N VAL A 90 19.25 7.81 -10.22
CA VAL A 90 19.73 8.06 -8.85
C VAL A 90 19.21 6.97 -7.92
N ALA A 91 20.12 6.21 -7.31
CA ALA A 91 19.79 5.22 -6.29
C ALA A 91 18.95 5.88 -5.17
N GLY A 92 17.71 5.42 -5.03
CA GLY A 92 16.78 5.93 -4.03
C GLY A 92 15.72 6.91 -4.54
N SER A 93 15.58 7.11 -5.85
CA SER A 93 14.50 7.93 -6.43
C SER A 93 13.17 7.16 -6.56
N ILE A 94 12.06 7.90 -6.66
CA ILE A 94 10.75 7.30 -6.96
C ILE A 94 10.66 7.13 -8.48
N LEU A 95 10.67 5.89 -8.97
CA LEU A 95 10.60 5.63 -10.41
C LEU A 95 9.20 5.91 -10.97
N THR A 96 9.15 6.14 -12.28
CA THR A 96 7.90 6.23 -13.04
C THR A 96 7.30 4.85 -13.34
N THR A 97 8.12 3.80 -13.22
CA THR A 97 7.73 2.41 -13.42
C THR A 97 7.10 1.82 -12.16
N ILE A 98 6.00 1.09 -12.35
CA ILE A 98 5.30 0.39 -11.27
C ILE A 98 6.19 -0.76 -10.77
N PRO A 99 6.46 -0.87 -9.46
CA PRO A 99 7.25 -1.97 -8.93
C PRO A 99 6.55 -3.32 -9.14
N THR A 100 7.32 -4.31 -9.60
CA THR A 100 6.85 -5.64 -9.92
C THR A 100 6.91 -6.59 -8.72
N ALA A 101 6.37 -7.80 -8.87
CA ALA A 101 6.48 -8.83 -7.84
C ALA A 101 7.93 -9.33 -7.64
N ALA A 102 8.78 -9.24 -8.67
CA ALA A 102 10.19 -9.61 -8.56
C ALA A 102 10.95 -8.63 -7.64
N ASP A 103 10.62 -7.34 -7.73
CA ASP A 103 11.23 -6.29 -6.91
C ASP A 103 10.90 -6.48 -5.42
N GLU A 104 9.68 -6.96 -5.10
CA GLU A 104 9.30 -7.30 -3.73
C GLU A 104 10.08 -8.50 -3.18
N THR A 105 10.42 -9.49 -4.02
CA THR A 105 11.21 -10.65 -3.59
C THR A 105 12.71 -10.37 -3.49
N ALA A 106 13.20 -9.35 -4.20
CA ALA A 106 14.60 -8.94 -4.20
C ALA A 106 14.99 -8.12 -2.96
N ILE A 107 13.99 -7.61 -2.21
CA ILE A 107 14.19 -6.69 -1.09
C ILE A 107 14.08 -7.40 0.25
N THR A 108 14.96 -7.05 1.18
CA THR A 108 14.83 -7.43 2.59
C THR A 108 14.28 -6.25 3.37
N PHE A 109 13.12 -6.42 4.02
CA PHE A 109 12.49 -5.35 4.79
C PHE A 109 13.14 -5.18 6.16
N SER A 110 13.32 -3.92 6.57
CA SER A 110 13.81 -3.53 7.88
C SER A 110 12.96 -4.12 9.00
N THR A 111 13.61 -4.46 10.11
CA THR A 111 12.96 -4.85 11.37
C THR A 111 12.57 -3.63 12.22
N THR A 112 13.12 -2.46 11.91
CA THR A 112 12.83 -1.18 12.58
C THR A 112 11.94 -0.33 11.69
N ALA A 113 10.84 0.15 12.27
CA ALA A 113 9.95 1.09 11.58
C ALA A 113 10.54 2.50 11.59
N VAL A 114 10.36 3.24 10.49
CA VAL A 114 10.85 4.63 10.36
C VAL A 114 9.90 5.59 11.05
N GLU A 115 8.61 5.53 10.72
CA GLU A 115 7.56 6.29 11.38
C GLU A 115 6.30 5.41 11.54
N GLY A 116 5.86 5.23 12.79
CA GLY A 116 4.73 4.36 13.12
C GLY A 116 5.03 2.90 12.78
N ASN A 117 4.22 2.31 11.89
CA ASN A 117 4.26 0.89 11.52
C ASN A 117 4.79 0.66 10.09
N ILE A 118 5.58 1.61 9.57
CA ILE A 118 6.14 1.56 8.21
C ILE A 118 7.56 1.00 8.23
N TYR A 119 7.76 -0.13 7.56
CA TYR A 119 9.03 -0.84 7.46
C TYR A 119 9.62 -0.67 6.04
N PRO A 120 10.71 0.09 5.86
CA PRO A 120 11.35 0.28 4.55
C PRO A 120 12.25 -0.91 4.17
N ASP A 121 12.85 -0.84 2.99
CA ASP A 121 14.00 -1.66 2.61
C ASP A 121 15.17 -1.49 3.61
N SER A 122 15.80 -2.60 4.00
CA SER A 122 16.98 -2.65 4.89
C SER A 122 18.31 -2.59 4.14
N ASN A 123 18.29 -2.61 2.80
CA ASN A 123 19.49 -2.50 1.99
C ASN A 123 20.15 -1.11 2.13
N ALA A 124 21.48 -1.08 1.99
CA ALA A 124 22.29 0.14 2.12
C ALA A 124 21.94 1.25 1.09
N SER A 125 21.33 0.87 -0.03
CA SER A 125 20.66 1.78 -0.97
C SER A 125 19.15 1.52 -0.88
N PRO A 126 18.42 2.26 -0.03
CA PRO A 126 17.01 1.98 0.20
C PRO A 126 16.20 2.24 -1.07
N ASN A 127 15.46 1.25 -1.54
CA ASN A 127 14.46 1.46 -2.59
C ASN A 127 13.24 2.18 -1.97
N PRO A 128 12.95 3.45 -2.31
CA PRO A 128 11.82 4.20 -1.75
C PRO A 128 10.46 3.73 -2.34
N GLN A 129 10.47 2.67 -3.14
CA GLN A 129 9.31 2.25 -3.89
C GLN A 129 8.51 1.14 -3.20
N LEU A 130 9.12 0.45 -2.24
CA LEU A 130 8.50 -0.68 -1.55
C LEU A 130 8.61 -0.51 -0.03
N TYR A 131 7.46 -0.55 0.62
CA TYR A 131 7.36 -0.55 2.07
C TYR A 131 6.47 -1.69 2.54
N ARG A 132 6.66 -2.10 3.79
CA ARG A 132 5.74 -3.00 4.48
C ARG A 132 5.04 -2.28 5.62
N ILE A 133 3.78 -2.63 5.82
CA ILE A 133 2.99 -2.20 6.96
C ILE A 133 2.61 -3.42 7.77
N LYS A 134 2.87 -3.35 9.07
CA LYS A 134 2.39 -4.35 10.02
C LYS A 134 1.58 -3.64 11.09
N ALA A 135 0.27 -3.87 11.13
CA ALA A 135 -0.57 -3.44 12.25
C ALA A 135 -0.87 -4.65 13.13
N GLY A 136 -0.69 -4.50 14.44
CA GLY A 136 -0.87 -5.56 15.42
C GLY A 136 0.10 -5.41 16.59
N SER A 137 0.09 -6.38 17.48
CA SER A 137 1.08 -6.50 18.56
C SER A 137 2.34 -7.22 18.06
N SER A 138 3.37 -7.30 18.91
CA SER A 138 4.58 -8.08 18.61
C SER A 138 4.32 -9.59 18.47
N LEU A 139 3.21 -10.08 19.00
CA LEU A 139 2.85 -11.51 19.04
C LEU A 139 1.73 -11.87 18.05
N VAL A 140 0.89 -10.91 17.69
CA VAL A 140 -0.28 -11.10 16.82
C VAL A 140 -0.31 -9.98 15.79
N ILE A 141 -0.17 -10.35 14.52
CA ILE A 141 -0.26 -9.44 13.38
C ILE A 141 -1.70 -9.46 12.87
N ASP A 142 -2.39 -8.33 12.98
CA ASP A 142 -3.79 -8.17 12.56
C ASP A 142 -3.90 -7.72 11.09
N PHE A 143 -2.89 -7.00 10.61
CA PHE A 143 -2.80 -6.55 9.22
C PHE A 143 -1.36 -6.54 8.73
N HIS A 144 -1.12 -7.16 7.59
CA HIS A 144 0.18 -7.19 6.93
C HIS A 144 -0.01 -6.87 5.45
N ALA A 145 0.58 -5.77 5.01
CA ALA A 145 0.45 -5.28 3.65
C ALA A 145 1.80 -4.85 3.06
N THR A 146 1.91 -4.97 1.74
CA THR A 146 2.99 -4.39 0.95
C THR A 146 2.47 -3.14 0.26
N VAL A 147 3.18 -2.05 0.42
CA VAL A 147 2.94 -0.76 -0.22
C VAL A 147 3.93 -0.59 -1.37
N ARG A 148 3.43 -0.23 -2.54
CA ARG A 148 4.23 0.10 -3.71
C ARG A 148 3.96 1.53 -4.13
N ILE A 149 5.02 2.26 -4.45
CA ILE A 149 4.95 3.69 -4.77
C ILE A 149 5.66 3.94 -6.09
N TRP A 150 5.00 4.66 -6.98
CA TRP A 150 5.56 5.15 -8.23
C TRP A 150 4.98 6.52 -8.56
N ARG A 151 5.71 7.30 -9.35
CA ARG A 151 5.25 8.62 -9.79
C ARG A 151 4.76 8.61 -11.23
N SER A 152 3.92 9.57 -11.58
CA SER A 152 3.48 9.80 -12.96
C SER A 152 3.40 11.30 -13.23
N GLN A 153 3.62 11.67 -14.48
CA GLN A 153 3.48 13.06 -14.90
C GLN A 153 1.99 13.46 -14.92
N LEU A 154 1.72 14.71 -14.57
CA LEU A 154 0.39 15.30 -14.66
C LEU A 154 0.17 15.72 -16.11
N ASN A 155 -0.66 14.95 -16.81
CA ASN A 155 -0.98 15.16 -18.21
C ASN A 155 -2.42 15.65 -18.33
N GLY A 156 -2.71 16.46 -19.35
CA GLY A 156 -4.08 16.86 -19.64
C GLY A 156 -4.59 18.08 -18.87
N LEU A 157 -3.72 18.92 -18.30
CA LEU A 157 -4.14 20.13 -17.61
C LEU A 157 -4.44 21.23 -18.62
N TRP A 158 -5.69 21.70 -18.61
CA TRP A 158 -6.13 22.80 -19.46
C TRP A 158 -5.82 24.14 -18.80
N ILE A 159 -4.81 24.84 -19.31
CA ILE A 159 -4.36 26.13 -18.79
C ILE A 159 -4.39 27.14 -19.94
N PHE A 160 -5.18 28.20 -19.79
CA PHE A 160 -5.29 29.31 -20.75
C PHE A 160 -5.38 28.86 -22.23
N GLU A 161 -6.32 27.96 -22.53
CA GLU A 161 -6.63 27.48 -23.89
C GLU A 161 -5.62 26.51 -24.52
N ASP A 162 -4.58 26.12 -23.78
CA ASP A 162 -3.65 25.07 -24.20
C ASP A 162 -3.72 23.87 -23.25
N ASN A 163 -3.46 22.69 -23.83
CA ASN A 163 -3.33 21.46 -23.07
C ASN A 163 -1.85 21.18 -22.86
N MET A 164 -1.38 21.33 -21.62
CA MET A 164 0.03 21.18 -21.32
C MET A 164 0.27 20.10 -20.26
N ASP A 165 1.35 19.33 -20.47
CA ASP A 165 1.85 18.40 -19.48
C ASP A 165 2.74 19.15 -18.49
N ILE A 166 2.49 18.97 -17.19
CA ILE A 166 3.27 19.67 -16.16
C ILE A 166 4.58 18.90 -15.90
N PRO A 167 5.75 19.54 -16.01
CA PRO A 167 7.01 18.89 -15.67
C PRO A 167 7.08 18.53 -14.18
N HIS A 168 7.78 17.42 -13.88
CA HIS A 168 8.03 16.98 -12.49
C HIS A 168 8.75 18.02 -11.60
N ALA A 169 9.36 19.05 -12.19
CA ALA A 169 9.93 20.18 -11.47
C ALA A 169 8.87 21.01 -10.70
N ILE A 170 7.62 21.03 -11.17
CA ILE A 170 6.56 21.88 -10.63
C ILE A 170 5.51 21.03 -9.92
N ALA A 171 5.11 19.91 -10.50
CA ALA A 171 4.11 19.04 -9.90
C ALA A 171 4.30 17.58 -10.32
N THR A 172 3.90 16.65 -9.46
CA THR A 172 3.97 15.21 -9.74
C THR A 172 2.76 14.50 -9.15
N ARG A 173 2.28 13.46 -9.84
CA ARG A 173 1.31 12.53 -9.27
C ARG A 173 2.08 11.40 -8.59
N ILE A 174 1.78 11.15 -7.32
CA ILE A 174 2.25 9.98 -6.58
C ILE A 174 1.12 8.95 -6.57
N ASN A 175 1.43 7.75 -7.03
CA ASN A 175 0.53 6.61 -7.02
C ASN A 175 1.02 5.63 -5.96
N ILE A 176 0.07 5.13 -5.18
CA ILE A 176 0.31 4.21 -4.07
C ILE A 176 -0.60 3.01 -4.28
N GLU A 177 -0.01 1.82 -4.39
CA GLU A 177 -0.73 0.56 -4.33
C GLU A 177 -0.50 -0.07 -2.96
N ILE A 178 -1.58 -0.43 -2.27
CA ILE A 178 -1.52 -1.20 -1.04
C ILE A 178 -2.10 -2.58 -1.34
N SER A 179 -1.31 -3.63 -1.09
CA SER A 179 -1.69 -5.01 -1.36
C SER A 179 -1.62 -5.87 -0.10
N TRP A 180 -2.67 -6.64 0.18
CA TRP A 180 -2.78 -7.53 1.34
C TRP A 180 -3.60 -8.78 1.01
N PRO A 181 -3.53 -9.85 1.82
CA PRO A 181 -2.49 -10.15 2.81
C PRO A 181 -1.16 -10.53 2.13
N VAL A 182 -0.03 -10.16 2.72
CA VAL A 182 1.32 -10.41 2.14
C VAL A 182 1.63 -11.90 1.98
N GLU A 183 0.99 -12.76 2.77
CA GLU A 183 1.19 -14.21 2.76
C GLU A 183 0.68 -14.87 1.47
N LYS A 184 -0.26 -14.23 0.75
CA LYS A 184 -0.72 -14.72 -0.55
C LYS A 184 0.24 -14.31 -1.67
N PRO A 185 0.35 -15.10 -2.76
CA PRO A 185 1.04 -14.66 -3.98
C PRO A 185 0.46 -13.34 -4.48
N TYR A 186 1.31 -12.45 -4.99
CA TYR A 186 0.93 -11.08 -5.37
C TYR A 186 -0.31 -11.00 -6.29
N ALA A 187 -0.48 -11.95 -7.21
CA ALA A 187 -1.61 -12.00 -8.13
C ALA A 187 -2.96 -12.29 -7.45
N SER A 188 -2.96 -12.85 -6.24
CA SER A 188 -4.14 -13.27 -5.48
C SER A 188 -4.38 -12.40 -4.23
N ARG A 189 -3.67 -11.27 -4.12
CA ARG A 189 -3.85 -10.28 -3.05
C ARG A 189 -4.98 -9.31 -3.41
N GLU A 190 -5.68 -8.86 -2.39
CA GLU A 190 -6.52 -7.67 -2.48
C GLU A 190 -5.63 -6.44 -2.68
N LYS A 191 -6.08 -5.53 -3.54
CA LYS A 191 -5.33 -4.31 -3.88
C LYS A 191 -6.23 -3.10 -3.78
N ARG A 192 -5.66 -2.00 -3.29
CA ARG A 192 -6.26 -0.66 -3.37
C ARG A 192 -5.23 0.31 -3.93
N TYR A 193 -5.74 1.21 -4.76
CA TYR A 193 -4.95 2.22 -5.44
C TYR A 193 -5.35 3.58 -4.88
N TYR A 194 -4.35 4.35 -4.49
CA TYR A 194 -4.51 5.73 -4.04
C TYR A 194 -3.61 6.61 -4.89
N THR A 195 -4.07 7.82 -5.18
CA THR A 195 -3.32 8.78 -5.97
C THR A 195 -3.39 10.13 -5.29
N ALA A 196 -2.24 10.78 -5.13
CA ALA A 196 -2.14 12.14 -4.64
C ALA A 196 -1.36 13.00 -5.64
N GLU A 197 -1.87 14.18 -5.92
CA GLU A 197 -1.20 15.17 -6.76
C GLU A 197 -0.48 16.15 -5.85
N LEU A 198 0.84 16.20 -5.98
CA LEU A 198 1.69 17.06 -5.17
C LEU A 198 2.19 18.19 -6.07
N PHE A 199 2.13 19.40 -5.53
CA PHE A 199 2.65 20.61 -6.16
C PHE A 199 3.80 21.12 -5.32
N ARG A 200 4.93 21.43 -5.95
CA ARG A 200 6.04 22.10 -5.28
C ARG A 200 5.56 23.49 -4.87
N GLN A 201 5.62 23.79 -3.58
CA GLN A 201 5.39 25.15 -3.12
C GLN A 201 6.62 25.98 -3.53
N ALA A 202 6.42 26.93 -4.44
CA ALA A 202 7.43 27.93 -4.76
C ALA A 202 7.62 28.84 -3.53
N GLU A 203 8.87 29.08 -3.15
CA GLU A 203 9.22 30.19 -2.25
C GLU A 203 8.89 31.56 -2.86
#